data_AF-X1Q4G3-F1
#
_entry.id   AF-X1Q4G3-F1
#
_cell.length_a   1.000
_cell.length_b   1.000
_cell.length_c   1.000
_cell.angle_alpha   90.00
_cell.angle_beta   90.00
_cell.angle_gamma   90.00
#
_symmetry.space_group_name_H-M   'P 1'
#
loop_
_entity.id
_entity.type
_entity.pdbx_description
1 polymer ?
#
loop_
_entity_poly.entity_id
_entity_poly.type
_entity_poly.pdbx_seq_one_letter_code
_entity_poly.pdbx_strand_id
1 'polypeptide(L)'
;LVKRSNGIFGKSGTGKTFLTRMLLIGMLQKSAAVNLIFDMHSEYGWAGTSEGGRMVKALKQLFPSKVAVFTLDEESSRRRKVSTDFVVRIGYDEIEPEDMVLLRQTLNLTEPAVEAIYQMRRRFGKDWLQHASDLPDSEETSELLKELSIHESTFQNLRRGLATIRRLPFIEPRAPTNAVKHILDHLDRGMNVVLEFGRYTDITAYILVANLLTRRIHAQYRDRMEKAMG
;
A
#
# COMPACT_ATOMS: atom_id res chain seq x y z
N LEU A 1 4.40 11.08 -24.20
CA LEU A 1 3.27 10.98 -23.27
C LEU A 1 3.66 10.38 -21.91
N VAL A 2 4.38 9.25 -21.86
CA VAL A 2 4.68 8.55 -20.59
C VAL A 2 5.58 9.32 -19.60
N LYS A 3 6.40 10.26 -20.07
CA LYS A 3 7.28 11.07 -19.19
C LYS A 3 6.61 12.30 -18.54
N ARG A 4 5.35 12.59 -18.87
CA ARG A 4 4.61 13.74 -18.31
C ARG A 4 3.50 13.23 -17.41
N SER A 5 3.26 13.91 -16.29
CA SER A 5 2.13 13.62 -15.41
C SER A 5 0.80 13.86 -16.15
N ASN A 6 -0.14 12.93 -16.03
CA ASN A 6 -1.47 13.03 -16.63
C ASN A 6 -2.53 12.74 -15.58
N GLY A 7 -3.69 13.38 -15.71
CA GLY A 7 -4.87 13.09 -14.92
C GLY A 7 -6.07 12.81 -15.82
N ILE A 8 -6.87 11.81 -15.47
CA ILE A 8 -8.10 11.45 -16.18
C ILE A 8 -9.27 11.70 -15.23
N PHE A 9 -10.09 12.71 -15.57
CA PHE A 9 -11.20 13.15 -14.74
C PHE A 9 -12.54 12.93 -15.45
N GLY A 10 -13.59 12.69 -14.68
CA GLY A 10 -14.93 12.40 -15.19
C GLY A 10 -15.86 11.94 -14.07
N LYS A 11 -17.18 12.07 -14.27
CA LYS A 11 -18.18 11.57 -13.30
C LYS A 11 -18.20 10.04 -13.30
N SER A 12 -18.84 9.43 -12.30
CA SER A 12 -19.03 7.97 -12.32
C SER A 12 -19.79 7.56 -13.59
N GLY A 13 -19.44 6.42 -14.18
CA GLY A 13 -20.08 5.91 -15.41
C GLY A 13 -19.70 6.61 -16.71
N THR A 14 -18.79 7.60 -16.73
CA THR A 14 -18.40 8.31 -17.98
C THR A 14 -17.21 7.66 -18.70
N GLY A 15 -17.02 6.34 -18.58
CA GLY A 15 -15.95 5.63 -19.27
C GLY A 15 -14.50 5.85 -18.79
N LYS A 16 -14.28 6.46 -17.61
CA LYS A 16 -12.92 6.71 -17.06
C LYS A 16 -12.05 5.45 -17.04
N THR A 17 -12.56 4.39 -16.43
CA THR A 17 -11.85 3.10 -16.32
C THR A 17 -11.53 2.51 -17.69
N PHE A 18 -12.47 2.60 -18.64
CA PHE A 18 -12.27 2.13 -20.00
C PHE A 18 -11.15 2.88 -20.70
N LEU A 19 -11.15 4.22 -20.64
CA LEU A 19 -10.11 5.05 -21.23
C LEU A 19 -8.73 4.79 -20.59
N THR A 20 -8.67 4.74 -19.25
CA THR A 20 -7.44 4.41 -18.53
C THR A 20 -6.89 3.05 -18.96
N ARG A 21 -7.75 2.03 -19.08
CA ARG A 21 -7.36 0.70 -19.56
C ARG A 21 -6.79 0.74 -20.97
N MET A 22 -7.42 1.47 -21.90
CA MET A 22 -6.92 1.63 -23.26
C MET A 22 -5.54 2.30 -23.31
N LEU A 23 -5.31 3.31 -22.47
CA LEU A 23 -4.01 3.97 -22.37
C LEU A 23 -2.93 3.02 -21.82
N LEU A 24 -3.24 2.26 -20.77
CA LEU A 24 -2.32 1.26 -20.21
C LEU A 24 -1.98 0.17 -21.22
N ILE A 25 -2.98 -0.33 -21.97
CA ILE A 25 -2.78 -1.28 -23.08
C ILE A 25 -1.84 -0.69 -24.13
N GLY A 26 -2.03 0.58 -24.54
CA GLY A 26 -1.16 1.25 -25.49
C GLY A 26 0.29 1.35 -25.01
N MET A 27 0.50 1.66 -23.72
CA MET A 27 1.84 1.70 -23.12
C MET A 27 2.52 0.32 -23.12
N LEU A 28 1.76 -0.73 -22.76
CA LEU A 28 2.20 -2.13 -22.80
C LEU A 28 2.55 -2.62 -24.21
N GLN A 29 1.74 -2.27 -25.21
CA GLN A 29 1.98 -2.64 -26.61
C GLN A 29 3.27 -2.02 -27.15
N LYS A 30 3.49 -0.74 -26.85
CA LYS A 30 4.69 -0.02 -27.27
C LYS A 30 5.93 -0.33 -26.43
N SER A 31 5.77 -1.06 -25.32
CA SER A 31 6.83 -1.36 -24.35
C SER A 31 7.61 -0.10 -23.96
N ALA A 32 6.91 1.03 -23.86
CA ALA A 32 7.52 2.34 -23.69
C ALA A 32 7.94 2.64 -22.24
N ALA A 33 7.38 1.91 -21.28
CA ALA A 33 7.70 1.96 -19.86
C ALA A 33 7.18 0.70 -19.14
N VAL A 34 7.71 0.45 -17.94
CA VAL A 34 7.11 -0.45 -16.94
C VAL A 34 6.23 0.36 -15.99
N ASN A 35 5.06 -0.16 -15.65
CA ASN A 35 4.07 0.52 -14.82
C ASN A 35 3.86 -0.25 -13.51
N LEU A 36 3.79 0.49 -12.39
CA LEU A 36 3.22 0.02 -11.14
C LEU A 36 1.83 0.66 -10.99
N ILE A 37 0.79 -0.17 -10.92
CA ILE A 37 -0.61 0.27 -10.92
C ILE A 37 -1.24 -0.13 -9.59
N PHE A 38 -1.71 0.86 -8.81
CA PHE A 38 -2.52 0.62 -7.62
C PHE A 38 -4.00 0.52 -8.03
N ASP A 39 -4.55 -0.69 -7.99
CA ASP A 39 -5.88 -1.00 -8.51
C ASP A 39 -6.88 -1.26 -7.38
N MET A 40 -7.55 -0.19 -6.94
CA MET A 40 -8.50 -0.25 -5.84
C MET A 40 -9.79 -1.01 -6.18
N HIS A 41 -10.17 -1.08 -7.46
CA HIS A 41 -11.43 -1.70 -7.89
C HIS A 41 -11.23 -3.02 -8.64
N SER A 42 -9.99 -3.51 -8.74
CA SER A 42 -9.63 -4.73 -9.47
C SER A 42 -10.12 -4.69 -10.93
N GLU A 43 -9.96 -3.54 -11.58
CA GLU A 43 -10.44 -3.27 -12.95
C GLU A 43 -9.35 -3.42 -14.03
N TYR A 44 -8.08 -3.57 -13.63
CA TYR A 44 -6.93 -3.54 -14.52
C TYR A 44 -6.09 -4.83 -14.49
N GLY A 45 -6.09 -5.59 -13.40
CA GLY A 45 -5.24 -6.77 -13.25
C GLY A 45 -5.63 -7.94 -14.14
N TRP A 46 -6.56 -8.78 -13.68
CA TRP A 46 -6.95 -10.00 -14.41
C TRP A 46 -8.12 -9.82 -15.37
N ALA A 47 -9.24 -9.32 -14.85
CA ALA A 47 -10.46 -9.05 -15.59
C ALA A 47 -11.02 -7.71 -15.13
N GLY A 48 -11.74 -7.03 -16.01
CA GLY A 48 -12.44 -5.79 -15.67
C GLY A 48 -13.88 -5.86 -16.12
N THR A 49 -14.61 -4.76 -15.92
CA THR A 49 -16.03 -4.67 -16.27
C THR A 49 -16.21 -3.69 -17.44
N SER A 50 -17.18 -3.96 -18.31
CA SER A 50 -17.69 -3.01 -19.31
C SER A 50 -18.84 -2.18 -18.74
N GLU A 51 -19.24 -1.11 -19.43
CA GLU A 51 -20.37 -0.25 -19.00
C GLU A 51 -21.69 -1.02 -18.87
N GLY A 52 -21.88 -2.08 -19.66
CA GLY A 52 -23.04 -2.97 -19.59
C GLY A 52 -22.91 -4.10 -18.56
N GLY A 53 -21.93 -4.04 -17.64
CA GLY A 53 -21.73 -5.05 -16.60
C GLY A 53 -21.10 -6.36 -17.05
N ARG A 54 -20.78 -6.51 -18.35
CA ARG A 54 -20.11 -7.71 -18.87
C ARG A 54 -18.65 -7.69 -18.50
N MET A 55 -18.12 -8.84 -18.07
CA MET A 55 -16.69 -9.03 -17.88
C MET A 55 -15.93 -8.87 -19.20
N VAL A 56 -14.80 -8.19 -19.14
CA VAL A 56 -13.86 -8.00 -20.25
C VAL A 56 -12.45 -8.35 -19.83
N LYS A 57 -11.62 -8.73 -20.80
CA LYS A 57 -10.20 -9.02 -20.55
C LYS A 57 -9.48 -7.77 -20.05
N ALA A 58 -8.66 -7.92 -19.02
CA ALA A 58 -7.78 -6.86 -18.53
C ALA A 58 -6.31 -7.16 -18.87
N LEU A 59 -5.36 -6.47 -18.23
CA LEU A 59 -3.97 -6.40 -18.70
C LEU A 59 -3.27 -7.77 -18.66
N LYS A 60 -3.43 -8.56 -17.59
CA LYS A 60 -2.80 -9.89 -17.48
C LYS A 60 -3.32 -10.88 -18.52
N GLN A 61 -4.61 -10.86 -18.83
CA GLN A 61 -5.18 -11.74 -19.85
C GLN A 61 -4.74 -11.36 -21.27
N LEU A 62 -4.49 -10.07 -21.52
CA LEU A 62 -4.03 -9.58 -22.82
C LEU A 62 -2.52 -9.72 -23.01
N PHE A 63 -1.74 -9.55 -21.93
CA PHE A 63 -0.28 -9.57 -21.94
C PHE A 63 0.29 -10.44 -20.82
N PRO A 64 0.04 -11.77 -20.81
CA PRO A 64 0.35 -12.64 -19.68
C PRO A 64 1.83 -12.69 -19.30
N SER A 65 2.73 -12.52 -20.27
CA SER A 65 4.19 -12.49 -20.06
C SER A 65 4.74 -11.10 -19.69
N LYS A 66 3.94 -10.03 -19.77
CA LYS A 66 4.38 -8.65 -19.50
C LYS A 66 3.71 -8.02 -18.28
N VAL A 67 2.79 -8.73 -17.63
CA VAL A 67 2.02 -8.22 -16.49
C VAL A 67 2.11 -9.23 -15.35
N ALA A 68 2.32 -8.76 -14.14
CA ALA A 68 2.20 -9.51 -12.90
C ALA A 68 1.08 -8.90 -12.04
N VAL A 69 0.24 -9.75 -11.44
CA VAL A 69 -0.86 -9.36 -10.55
C VAL A 69 -0.47 -9.69 -9.12
N PHE A 70 -0.30 -8.64 -8.32
CA PHE A 70 -0.08 -8.71 -6.89
C PHE A 70 -1.42 -8.45 -6.20
N THR A 71 -1.71 -9.11 -5.09
CA THR A 71 -2.98 -8.93 -4.37
C THR A 71 -2.76 -8.71 -2.88
N LEU A 72 -3.55 -7.81 -2.28
CA LEU A 72 -3.71 -7.73 -0.83
C LEU A 72 -4.79 -8.70 -0.32
N ASP A 73 -5.63 -9.23 -1.21
CA ASP A 73 -6.81 -10.02 -0.90
C ASP A 73 -6.81 -11.34 -1.70
N GLU A 74 -6.01 -12.29 -1.21
CA GLU A 74 -5.91 -13.62 -1.80
C GLU A 74 -7.26 -14.35 -1.82
N GLU A 75 -8.09 -14.16 -0.78
CA GLU A 75 -9.38 -14.81 -0.65
C GLU A 75 -10.34 -14.36 -1.76
N SER A 76 -10.46 -13.05 -2.00
CA SER A 76 -11.24 -12.51 -3.12
C SER A 76 -10.71 -12.97 -4.48
N SER A 77 -9.38 -13.01 -4.63
CA SER A 77 -8.74 -13.45 -5.88
C SER A 77 -9.06 -14.92 -6.19
N ARG A 78 -8.97 -15.81 -5.18
CA ARG A 78 -9.35 -17.23 -5.29
C ARG A 78 -10.82 -17.40 -5.62
N ARG A 79 -11.71 -16.64 -4.95
CA ARG A 79 -13.17 -16.69 -5.20
C ARG A 79 -13.53 -16.30 -6.63
N ARG A 80 -12.83 -15.31 -7.20
CA ARG A 80 -12.98 -14.88 -8.60
C ARG A 80 -12.24 -15.78 -9.60
N LYS A 81 -11.56 -16.83 -9.15
CA LYS A 81 -10.70 -17.72 -9.96
C LYS A 81 -9.65 -16.93 -10.78
N VAL A 82 -9.08 -15.92 -10.14
CA VAL A 82 -8.05 -15.05 -10.70
C VAL A 82 -6.67 -15.63 -10.34
N SER A 83 -5.80 -15.80 -11.35
CA SER A 83 -4.41 -16.15 -11.11
C SER A 83 -3.65 -14.91 -10.62
N THR A 84 -3.14 -14.97 -9.39
CA THR A 84 -2.28 -13.95 -8.80
C THR A 84 -0.84 -14.44 -8.77
N ASP A 85 0.11 -13.57 -9.10
CA ASP A 85 1.54 -13.90 -9.12
C ASP A 85 2.18 -13.73 -7.72
N PHE A 86 1.58 -12.93 -6.83
CA PHE A 86 2.10 -12.69 -5.48
C PHE A 86 1.02 -12.18 -4.51
N VAL A 87 1.11 -12.58 -3.23
CA VAL A 87 0.25 -12.08 -2.14
C VAL A 87 1.06 -11.13 -1.26
N VAL A 88 0.62 -9.88 -1.16
CA VAL A 88 1.30 -8.84 -0.39
C VAL A 88 0.84 -8.89 1.07
N ARG A 89 1.81 -9.04 1.97
CA ARG A 89 1.66 -8.84 3.42
C ARG A 89 2.63 -7.75 3.86
N ILE A 90 2.26 -7.01 4.90
CA ILE A 90 3.04 -5.89 5.43
C ILE A 90 3.25 -6.10 6.93
N GLY A 91 4.52 -6.10 7.34
CA GLY A 91 4.95 -6.20 8.74
C GLY A 91 4.75 -4.90 9.50
N TYR A 92 4.56 -4.98 10.81
CA TYR A 92 4.53 -3.79 11.68
C TYR A 92 5.84 -2.99 11.59
N ASP A 93 6.97 -3.67 11.41
CA ASP A 93 8.31 -3.10 11.28
C ASP A 93 8.53 -2.33 9.96
N GLU A 94 7.65 -2.53 8.98
CA GLU A 94 7.68 -1.87 7.68
C GLU A 94 6.93 -0.52 7.67
N ILE A 95 6.09 -0.27 8.70
CA ILE A 95 5.30 0.96 8.84
C ILE A 95 6.14 2.02 9.58
N GLU A 96 6.31 3.17 8.93
CA GLU A 96 7.04 4.32 9.47
C GLU A 96 6.10 5.43 9.95
N PRO A 97 6.57 6.33 10.85
CA PRO A 97 5.78 7.46 11.32
C PRO A 97 5.13 8.29 10.21
N GLU A 98 5.84 8.52 9.12
CA GLU A 98 5.40 9.30 7.96
C GLU A 98 4.18 8.66 7.28
N ASP A 99 4.11 7.33 7.25
CA ASP A 99 2.96 6.60 6.71
C ASP A 99 1.71 6.84 7.56
N MET A 100 1.88 6.96 8.89
CA MET A 100 0.80 7.25 9.83
C MET A 100 0.35 8.71 9.81
N VAL A 101 1.29 9.64 9.61
CA VAL A 101 1.00 11.08 9.48
C VAL A 101 0.04 11.32 8.32
N LEU A 102 0.28 10.64 7.19
CA LEU A 102 -0.59 10.73 6.01
C LEU A 102 -1.99 10.15 6.27
N LEU A 103 -2.13 9.30 7.27
CA LEU A 103 -3.39 8.71 7.72
C LEU A 103 -4.06 9.48 8.86
N ARG A 104 -3.52 10.64 9.29
CA ARG A 104 -4.02 11.40 10.44
C ARG A 104 -5.54 11.64 10.37
N GLN A 105 -6.03 12.07 9.21
CA GLN A 105 -7.47 12.34 9.02
C GLN A 105 -8.30 11.05 9.02
N THR A 106 -7.86 10.01 8.31
CA THR A 106 -8.61 8.76 8.16
C THR A 106 -8.64 7.93 9.44
N LEU A 107 -7.62 8.06 10.29
CA LEU A 107 -7.52 7.43 11.60
C LEU A 107 -8.01 8.32 12.75
N ASN A 108 -8.43 9.56 12.45
CA ASN A 108 -8.81 10.56 13.44
C ASN A 108 -7.75 10.74 14.55
N LEU A 109 -6.48 10.83 14.14
CA LEU A 109 -5.36 11.10 15.02
C LEU A 109 -5.27 12.59 15.32
N THR A 110 -5.09 12.91 16.59
CA THR A 110 -4.82 14.28 17.03
C THR A 110 -3.38 14.68 16.71
N GLU A 111 -3.09 15.97 16.63
CA GLU A 111 -1.71 16.45 16.41
C GLU A 111 -0.72 15.91 17.47
N PRO A 112 -1.06 15.92 18.78
CA PRO A 112 -0.19 15.30 19.78
C PRO A 112 0.01 13.79 19.56
N ALA A 113 -1.00 13.08 19.04
CA ALA A 113 -0.86 11.64 18.77
C ALA A 113 0.10 11.38 17.59
N VAL A 114 0.17 12.30 16.62
CA VAL A 114 1.16 12.22 15.55
C VAL A 114 2.57 12.42 16.10
N GLU A 115 2.81 13.39 16.99
CA GLU A 115 4.13 13.55 17.64
C GLU A 115 4.47 12.33 18.50
N ALA A 116 3.49 11.77 19.21
CA ALA A 116 3.67 10.56 20.01
C ALA A 116 4.18 9.37 19.18
N ILE A 117 3.81 9.27 17.90
CA ILE A 117 4.33 8.22 17.00
C ILE A 117 5.85 8.36 16.84
N TYR A 118 6.37 9.58 16.65
CA TYR A 118 7.81 9.81 16.54
C TYR A 118 8.53 9.53 17.86
N GLN A 119 7.93 9.88 19.01
CA GLN A 119 8.48 9.55 20.33
C GLN A 119 8.54 8.02 20.53
N MET A 120 7.48 7.30 20.17
CA MET A 120 7.45 5.83 20.21
C MET A 120 8.49 5.22 19.25
N ARG A 121 8.63 5.77 18.03
CA ARG A 121 9.66 5.35 17.06
C ARG A 121 11.08 5.55 17.59
N ARG A 122 11.35 6.67 18.26
CA ARG A 122 12.65 6.94 18.89
C ARG A 122 12.94 5.96 20.03
N ARG A 123 11.94 5.61 20.84
CA ARG A 123 12.08 4.73 22.00
C ARG A 123 12.24 3.26 21.64
N PHE A 124 11.49 2.79 20.65
CA PHE A 124 11.33 1.36 20.32
C PHE A 124 11.90 0.96 18.96
N GLY A 125 12.41 1.92 18.17
CA GLY A 125 13.00 1.63 16.87
C GLY A 125 11.98 1.03 15.90
N LYS A 126 12.38 -0.03 15.17
CA LYS A 126 11.54 -0.61 14.12
C LYS A 126 10.24 -1.23 14.65
N ASP A 127 10.27 -1.78 15.85
CA ASP A 127 9.15 -2.51 16.46
C ASP A 127 8.16 -1.59 17.22
N TRP A 128 8.27 -0.27 17.03
CA TRP A 128 7.48 0.74 17.73
C TRP A 128 5.97 0.51 17.67
N LEU A 129 5.44 0.07 16.52
CA LEU A 129 4.00 -0.13 16.36
C LEU A 129 3.53 -1.29 17.22
N GLN A 130 4.30 -2.39 17.24
CA GLN A 130 4.01 -3.55 18.07
C GLN A 130 4.05 -3.17 19.54
N HIS A 131 5.18 -2.60 19.99
CA HIS A 131 5.35 -2.18 21.38
C HIS A 131 4.28 -1.21 21.84
N ALA A 132 4.02 -0.12 21.08
CA ALA A 132 3.00 0.87 21.44
C ALA A 132 1.59 0.26 21.49
N SER A 133 1.30 -0.75 20.67
CA SER A 133 -0.01 -1.42 20.66
C SER A 133 -0.21 -2.37 21.85
N ASP A 134 0.87 -3.04 22.25
CA ASP A 134 0.86 -4.12 23.23
C ASP A 134 1.13 -3.64 24.66
N LEU A 135 1.48 -2.36 24.87
CA LEU A 135 1.58 -1.75 26.19
C LEU A 135 0.28 -1.95 26.99
N PRO A 136 0.34 -2.58 28.18
CA PRO A 136 -0.83 -2.77 29.03
C PRO A 136 -1.25 -1.46 29.70
N ASP A 137 -2.45 -1.43 30.25
CA ASP A 137 -2.85 -0.37 31.17
C ASP A 137 -2.24 -0.67 32.55
N SER A 138 -1.14 -0.01 32.89
CA SER A 138 -0.33 -0.30 34.07
C SER A 138 0.41 0.95 34.57
N GLU A 139 0.87 0.90 35.82
CA GLU A 139 1.69 1.97 36.40
C GLU A 139 3.01 2.17 35.63
N GLU A 140 3.65 1.08 35.22
CA GLU A 140 4.85 1.09 34.37
C GLU A 140 4.61 1.82 33.03
N THR A 141 3.45 1.58 32.40
CA THR A 141 3.05 2.32 31.19
C THR A 141 2.87 3.80 31.49
N SER A 142 2.26 4.16 32.63
CA SER A 142 2.07 5.56 33.02
C SER A 142 3.41 6.29 33.22
N GLU A 143 4.38 5.63 33.86
CA GLU A 143 5.74 6.14 34.03
C GLU A 143 6.44 6.35 32.69
N LEU A 144 6.40 5.35 31.81
CA LEU A 144 6.96 5.46 30.45
C LEU A 144 6.33 6.64 29.68
N LEU A 145 5.01 6.81 29.76
CA LEU A 145 4.34 7.93 29.07
C LEU A 145 4.79 9.28 29.64
N LYS A 146 5.02 9.39 30.96
CA LYS A 146 5.59 10.61 31.57
C LYS A 146 7.02 10.87 31.08
N GLU A 147 7.88 9.85 31.03
CA GLU A 147 9.25 9.96 30.50
C GLU A 147 9.27 10.46 29.05
N LEU A 148 8.35 9.95 28.23
CA LEU A 148 8.20 10.34 26.83
C LEU A 148 7.45 11.67 26.65
N SER A 149 6.96 12.29 27.73
CA SER A 149 6.12 13.49 27.69
C SER A 149 4.84 13.31 26.85
N ILE A 150 4.23 12.13 26.93
CA ILE A 150 2.97 11.77 26.25
C ILE A 150 1.84 11.79 27.26
N HIS A 151 0.82 12.60 27.03
CA HIS A 151 -0.41 12.53 27.82
C HIS A 151 -1.18 11.23 27.56
N GLU A 152 -1.78 10.67 28.61
CA GLU A 152 -2.52 9.41 28.53
C GLU A 152 -3.65 9.46 27.49
N SER A 153 -4.41 10.56 27.43
CA SER A 153 -5.46 10.76 26.42
C SER A 153 -4.93 10.76 24.98
N THR A 154 -3.70 11.27 24.78
CA THR A 154 -2.99 11.25 23.50
C THR A 154 -2.60 9.82 23.14
N PHE A 155 -2.04 9.08 24.09
CA PHE A 155 -1.69 7.67 23.89
C PHE A 155 -2.93 6.82 23.57
N GLN A 156 -4.06 7.04 24.24
CA GLN A 156 -5.31 6.33 23.95
C GLN A 156 -5.86 6.65 22.55
N ASN A 157 -5.72 7.90 22.07
CA ASN A 157 -6.05 8.25 20.69
C ASN A 157 -5.15 7.50 19.70
N LEU A 158 -3.83 7.48 19.94
CA LEU A 158 -2.88 6.70 19.14
C LEU A 158 -3.23 5.21 19.12
N ARG A 159 -3.47 4.59 20.28
CA ARG A 159 -3.83 3.16 20.38
C ARG A 159 -5.05 2.79 19.54
N ARG A 160 -6.08 3.64 19.48
CA ARG A 160 -7.25 3.42 18.61
C ARG A 160 -6.88 3.45 17.13
N GLY A 161 -6.01 4.37 16.73
CA GLY A 161 -5.45 4.42 15.36
C GLY A 161 -4.66 3.15 15.03
N LEU A 162 -3.75 2.73 15.91
CA LEU A 162 -2.96 1.51 15.73
C LEU A 162 -3.84 0.25 15.68
N ALA A 163 -4.89 0.18 16.51
CA ALA A 163 -5.85 -0.92 16.46
C ALA A 163 -6.59 -1.01 15.11
N THR A 164 -6.85 0.14 14.47
CA THR A 164 -7.44 0.17 13.13
C THR A 164 -6.48 -0.41 12.08
N ILE A 165 -5.21 -0.04 12.15
CA ILE A 165 -4.15 -0.58 11.28
C ILE A 165 -3.99 -2.08 11.49
N ARG A 166 -3.92 -2.56 12.73
CA ARG A 166 -3.77 -3.99 13.06
C ARG A 166 -4.94 -4.86 12.59
N ARG A 167 -6.11 -4.27 12.34
CA ARG A 167 -7.30 -5.00 11.83
C ARG A 167 -7.29 -5.18 10.31
N LEU A 168 -6.41 -4.49 9.58
CA LEU A 168 -6.29 -4.65 8.14
C LEU A 168 -5.75 -6.06 7.84
N PRO A 169 -6.43 -6.90 7.04
CA PRO A 169 -6.09 -8.32 6.92
C PRO A 169 -4.74 -8.62 6.26
N PHE A 170 -4.14 -7.65 5.57
CA PHE A 170 -2.82 -7.76 4.95
C PHE A 170 -1.68 -7.22 5.85
N ILE A 171 -2.01 -6.74 7.05
CA ILE A 171 -1.04 -6.31 8.06
C ILE A 171 -0.81 -7.47 9.04
N GLU A 172 0.45 -7.80 9.29
CA GLU A 172 0.85 -8.90 10.17
C GLU A 172 2.00 -8.43 11.09
N PRO A 173 2.26 -9.08 12.23
CA PRO A 173 3.39 -8.72 13.08
C PRO A 173 4.73 -8.70 12.35
N ARG A 174 4.93 -9.65 11.43
CA ARG A 174 6.11 -9.72 10.58
C ARG A 174 5.74 -10.27 9.22
N ALA A 175 6.04 -9.54 8.15
CA ALA A 175 5.81 -10.03 6.81
C ALA A 175 6.75 -11.21 6.51
N PRO A 176 6.25 -12.30 5.91
CA PRO A 176 7.08 -13.46 5.54
C PRO A 176 8.04 -13.16 4.40
N THR A 177 7.76 -12.14 3.59
CA THR A 177 8.54 -11.77 2.41
C THR A 177 8.53 -10.26 2.21
N ASN A 178 9.53 -9.74 1.48
CA ASN A 178 9.62 -8.31 1.17
C ASN A 178 8.86 -8.01 -0.13
N ALA A 179 7.61 -7.55 -0.01
CA ALA A 179 6.76 -7.22 -1.15
C ALA A 179 7.39 -6.18 -2.10
N VAL A 180 8.09 -5.17 -1.55
CA VAL A 180 8.77 -4.12 -2.34
C VAL A 180 9.85 -4.73 -3.22
N LYS A 181 10.67 -5.63 -2.67
CA LYS A 181 11.69 -6.34 -3.45
C LYS A 181 11.06 -7.13 -4.59
N HIS A 182 10.00 -7.89 -4.32
CA HIS A 182 9.30 -8.63 -5.37
C HIS A 182 8.71 -7.73 -6.45
N ILE A 183 8.14 -6.57 -6.09
CA ILE A 183 7.65 -5.58 -7.06
C ILE A 183 8.81 -5.09 -7.94
N LEU A 184 9.92 -4.66 -7.33
CA LEU A 184 11.09 -4.18 -8.06
C LEU A 184 11.69 -5.25 -8.98
N ASP A 185 11.84 -6.48 -8.50
CA ASP A 185 12.36 -7.60 -9.30
C ASP A 185 11.50 -7.90 -10.54
N HIS A 186 10.18 -7.63 -10.49
CA HIS A 186 9.31 -7.74 -11.67
C HIS A 186 9.47 -6.53 -12.60
N LEU A 187 9.51 -5.31 -12.06
CA LEU A 187 9.71 -4.09 -12.84
C LEU A 187 11.06 -4.10 -13.58
N ASP A 188 12.13 -4.55 -12.92
CA ASP A 188 13.48 -4.68 -13.49
C ASP A 188 13.53 -5.69 -14.65
N ARG A 189 12.68 -6.72 -14.62
CA ARG A 189 12.53 -7.71 -15.71
C ARG A 189 11.65 -7.21 -16.86
N GLY A 190 11.23 -5.94 -16.86
CA GLY A 190 10.36 -5.38 -17.89
C GLY A 190 8.88 -5.74 -17.71
N MET A 191 8.49 -6.33 -16.58
CA MET A 191 7.09 -6.65 -16.29
C MET A 191 6.38 -5.46 -15.63
N ASN A 192 5.13 -5.27 -15.98
CA ASN A 192 4.24 -4.29 -15.34
C ASN A 192 3.59 -4.97 -14.13
N VAL A 193 3.45 -4.24 -13.03
CA VAL A 193 2.86 -4.77 -11.81
C VAL A 193 1.51 -4.09 -11.55
N VAL A 194 0.46 -4.88 -11.39
CA VAL A 194 -0.84 -4.42 -10.90
C VAL A 194 -1.03 -4.92 -9.48
N LEU A 195 -1.15 -4.00 -8.52
CA LEU A 195 -1.47 -4.30 -7.13
C LEU A 195 -2.98 -4.15 -6.91
N GLU A 196 -3.70 -5.27 -6.83
CA GLU A 196 -5.12 -5.31 -6.56
C GLU A 196 -5.41 -5.23 -5.06
N PHE A 197 -6.29 -4.31 -4.67
CA PHE A 197 -6.78 -4.19 -3.29
C PHE A 197 -7.94 -5.15 -3.00
N GLY A 198 -8.54 -5.75 -4.04
CA GLY A 198 -9.65 -6.69 -3.88
C GLY A 198 -10.86 -6.05 -3.21
N ARG A 199 -11.30 -6.61 -2.07
CA ARG A 199 -12.46 -6.08 -1.32
C ARG A 199 -12.14 -4.83 -0.50
N TYR A 200 -10.87 -4.46 -0.35
CA TYR A 200 -10.47 -3.33 0.48
C TYR A 200 -10.63 -2.02 -0.31
N THR A 201 -11.82 -1.45 -0.20
CA THR A 201 -12.16 -0.16 -0.82
C THR A 201 -12.07 1.01 0.17
N ASP A 202 -11.63 0.75 1.40
CA ASP A 202 -11.45 1.79 2.40
C ASP A 202 -10.22 2.64 2.08
N ILE A 203 -10.38 3.95 2.26
CA ILE A 203 -9.36 4.93 1.92
C ILE A 203 -8.10 4.79 2.79
N THR A 204 -8.23 4.26 4.02
CA THR A 204 -7.12 4.02 4.93
C THR A 204 -6.15 2.98 4.35
N ALA A 205 -6.68 1.83 3.91
CA ALA A 205 -5.90 0.79 3.26
C ALA A 205 -5.17 1.32 2.02
N TYR A 206 -5.88 2.07 1.17
CA TYR A 206 -5.30 2.66 -0.03
C TYR A 206 -4.15 3.61 0.29
N ILE A 207 -4.38 4.60 1.15
CA ILE A 207 -3.36 5.60 1.50
C ILE A 207 -2.16 4.91 2.17
N LEU A 208 -2.39 3.98 3.11
CA LEU A 208 -1.32 3.25 3.79
C LEU A 208 -0.44 2.51 2.79
N VAL A 209 -1.04 1.64 1.96
CA VAL A 209 -0.28 0.77 1.06
C VAL A 209 0.39 1.57 -0.05
N ALA A 210 -0.31 2.54 -0.65
CA ALA A 210 0.24 3.36 -1.72
C ALA A 210 1.45 4.15 -1.23
N ASN A 211 1.37 4.78 -0.05
CA ASN A 211 2.45 5.57 0.51
C ASN A 211 3.63 4.69 0.95
N LEU A 212 3.36 3.62 1.72
CA LEU A 212 4.39 2.72 2.22
C LEU A 212 5.20 2.11 1.06
N LEU A 213 4.51 1.59 0.04
CA LEU A 213 5.19 0.99 -1.11
C LEU A 213 5.95 2.05 -1.91
N THR A 214 5.35 3.22 -2.18
CA THR A 214 6.02 4.28 -2.95
C THR A 214 7.27 4.79 -2.24
N ARG A 215 7.19 5.04 -0.93
CA ARG A 215 8.32 5.49 -0.10
C ARG A 215 9.47 4.48 -0.14
N ARG A 216 9.17 3.20 0.06
CA ARG A 216 10.18 2.13 0.10
C ARG A 216 10.76 1.82 -1.28
N ILE A 217 9.95 1.85 -2.33
CA ILE A 217 10.42 1.74 -3.71
C ILE A 217 11.39 2.88 -4.03
N HIS A 218 11.04 4.11 -3.68
CA HIS A 218 11.90 5.26 -3.88
C HIS A 218 13.23 5.15 -3.10
N ALA A 219 13.19 4.71 -1.85
CA ALA A 219 14.40 4.46 -1.06
C ALA A 219 15.32 3.41 -1.72
N GLN A 220 14.76 2.28 -2.16
CA GLN A 220 15.53 1.24 -2.87
C GLN A 220 16.15 1.74 -4.17
N TYR A 221 15.43 2.56 -4.95
CA TYR A 221 15.99 3.18 -6.16
C TYR A 221 17.14 4.13 -5.83
N ARG A 222 16.99 4.97 -4.79
CA ARG A 222 18.07 5.85 -4.33
C ARG A 222 19.31 5.06 -3.92
N ASP A 223 19.16 4.03 -3.10
CA ASP A 223 20.27 3.19 -2.66
C ASP A 223 21.01 2.54 -3.83
N ARG A 224 20.27 2.08 -4.85
CA ARG A 224 20.86 1.49 -6.07
C ARG A 224 21.63 2.53 -6.89
N MET A 225 21.11 3.75 -7.01
CA MET A 225 21.78 4.84 -7.72
C MET A 225 23.07 5.26 -7.00
N GLU A 226 23.03 5.41 -5.68
CA GLU A 226 24.19 5.75 -4.86
C GLU A 226 25.30 4.69 -5.00
N LYS A 227 24.95 3.39 -4.98
CA LYS A 227 25.89 2.29 -5.20
C LYS A 227 26.46 2.17 -6.61
N ALA A 228 25.76 2.71 -7.62
CA ALA A 228 26.23 2.68 -9.00
C ALA A 228 27.17 3.87 -9.32
N MET A 229 27.11 4.92 -8.50
CA MET A 229 27.93 6.13 -8.64
C MET A 229 29.20 6.13 -7.77
N GLY A 230 29.25 5.27 -6.74
CA GLY A 230 30.44 5.03 -5.91
C GLY A 230 31.14 3.73 -6.29
#